data_AF-A0AB39LUZ7-F1
#
_entry.id   AF-A0AB39LUZ7-F1
#
_cell.length_a   1.000
_cell.length_b   1.000
_cell.length_c   1.000
_cell.angle_alpha   90.00
_cell.angle_beta   90.00
_cell.angle_gamma   90.00
#
_symmetry.space_group_name_H-M   'P 1'
#
loop_
_entity.id
_entity.type
_entity.pdbx_description
1 polymer ?
#
loop_
_entity_poly.entity_id
_entity_poly.type
_entity_poly.pdbx_seq_one_letter_code
_entity_poly.pdbx_strand_id
1 'polypeptide(L)' 'MVMSPAGDRIRARFDYWVRGGRAAPRCRSGTFWMWPATRVDILADLRRHGFDALPPHHDSAVLAAVKRQRD' A
#
# COMPACT_ATOMS: atom_id res chain seq x y z
N MET A 1 -12.00 14.16 5.13
CA MET A 1 -12.03 13.34 3.90
C MET A 1 -12.37 14.29 2.75
N VAL A 2 -11.46 14.53 1.81
CA VAL A 2 -11.73 15.40 0.65
C VAL A 2 -12.03 14.49 -0.54
N MET A 3 -13.19 14.68 -1.16
CA MET A 3 -13.56 13.97 -2.38
C MET A 3 -12.98 14.66 -3.61
N SER A 4 -12.62 13.87 -4.62
CA SER A 4 -12.15 14.35 -5.91
C SER A 4 -13.27 15.11 -6.63
N PRO A 5 -12.96 16.20 -7.38
CA PRO A 5 -13.93 16.85 -8.26
C PRO A 5 -14.47 15.90 -9.36
N ALA A 6 -13.71 14.84 -9.68
CA ALA A 6 -14.09 13.82 -10.66
C ALA A 6 -14.95 12.69 -10.09
N GLY A 7 -15.42 12.80 -8.84
CA GLY A 7 -16.24 11.79 -8.16
C GLY A 7 -15.42 10.60 -7.61
N ASP A 8 -16.00 9.92 -6.61
CA ASP A 8 -15.65 8.59 -6.08
C ASP A 8 -14.22 8.30 -5.61
N ARG A 9 -13.32 9.28 -5.66
CA ARG A 9 -11.96 9.17 -5.10
C ARG A 9 -11.82 10.02 -3.87
N ILE A 10 -11.12 9.48 -2.88
CA ILE A 10 -10.74 10.13 -1.65
C ILE A 10 -9.27 10.55 -1.73
N ARG A 11 -8.96 11.72 -1.17
CA ARG A 11 -7.56 12.11 -0.94
C ARG A 11 -7.06 11.40 0.31
N ALA A 12 -6.08 10.52 0.14
CA ALA A 12 -5.53 9.72 1.22
C ALA A 12 -4.01 9.91 1.32
N ARG A 13 -3.54 10.14 2.55
CA ARG A 13 -2.11 10.23 2.88
C ARG A 13 -1.65 8.89 3.42
N PHE A 14 -0.56 8.37 2.86
CA PHE A 14 0.08 7.14 3.30
C PHE A 14 1.52 7.40 3.68
N ASP A 15 1.91 6.85 4.82
CA ASP A 15 3.30 6.67 5.19
C ASP A 15 3.69 5.23 4.84
N TYR A 16 4.76 5.06 4.08
CA TYR A 16 5.21 3.76 3.59
C TYR A 16 6.72 3.65 3.63
N TRP A 17 7.21 2.42 3.84
CA TRP A 17 8.64 2.13 3.87
C TRP A 17 9.01 1.30 2.67
N VAL A 18 10.03 1.76 1.94
CA VAL A 18 10.59 1.00 0.82
C VAL A 18 11.95 0.47 1.23
N ARG A 19 12.15 -0.85 1.10
CA ARG A 19 13.45 -1.50 1.28
C ARG A 19 13.98 -1.96 -0.07
N GLY A 20 15.10 -1.38 -0.51
CA GLY A 20 15.84 -1.82 -1.69
C GLY A 20 17.17 -2.46 -1.28
N GLY A 21 17.36 -3.74 -1.60
CA GLY A 21 18.61 -4.46 -1.28
C GLY A 21 18.87 -4.60 0.22
N ARG A 22 20.15 -4.50 0.62
CA ARG A 22 20.60 -4.62 2.03
C ARG A 22 20.47 -3.34 2.86
N ALA A 23 19.97 -2.24 2.28
CA ALA A 23 19.85 -0.97 2.99
C ALA A 23 18.69 -0.97 3.99
N ALA A 24 18.80 -0.12 5.03
CA ALA A 24 17.70 0.13 5.95
C ALA A 24 16.46 0.69 5.21
N PRO A 25 15.24 0.33 5.61
CA PRO A 25 14.02 0.86 5.01
C PRO A 25 13.98 2.38 5.08
N ARG A 26 13.64 3.04 3.98
CA ARG A 26 13.44 4.50 3.96
C ARG A 26 11.95 4.81 4.09
N CYS A 27 11.60 5.62 5.09
CA CYS A 27 10.25 6.15 5.25
C CYS A 27 9.96 7.18 4.15
N ARG A 28 8.76 7.10 3.58
CA ARG A 28 8.21 8.05 2.61
C ARG A 28 6.78 8.38 3.02
N SER A 29 6.38 9.62 2.79
CA SER A 29 4.98 10.02 2.86
C SER A 29 4.51 10.43 1.46
N GLY A 30 3.32 9.98 1.07
CA GLY A 30 2.72 10.29 -0.21
C GLY A 30 1.24 10.61 -0.03
N THR A 31 0.72 11.52 -0.86
CA THR A 31 -0.72 11.82 -0.90
C THR A 31 -1.25 11.42 -2.27
N PHE A 32 -2.23 10.52 -2.27
CA PHE A 32 -2.79 9.94 -3.49
C PHE A 32 -4.30 10.15 -3.53
N TRP A 33 -4.84 10.25 -4.74
CA TRP A 33 -6.27 10.09 -4.97
C TRP A 33 -6.55 8.61 -5.18
N MET A 34 -7.38 8.03 -4.32
CA MET A 34 -7.69 6.60 -4.38
C MET A 34 -9.19 6.38 -4.31
N TRP A 35 -9.66 5.29 -4.90
CA TRP A 35 -10.99 4.79 -4.61
C TRP A 35 -11.04 4.29 -3.16
N PRO A 36 -12.15 4.50 -2.43
CA PRO A 36 -12.39 3.78 -1.19
C PRO A 36 -12.27 2.28 -1.48
N ALA A 37 -11.35 1.61 -0.78
CA ALA A 37 -11.07 0.20 -0.97
C ALA A 37 -10.98 -0.46 0.40
N THR A 38 -11.54 -1.67 0.52
CA THR A 38 -11.37 -2.45 1.73
C THR A 38 -9.95 -3.02 1.77
N ARG A 39 -9.51 -3.48 2.95
CA ARG A 39 -8.23 -4.19 3.07
C ARG A 39 -8.14 -5.40 2.13
N VAL A 40 -9.27 -6.08 1.91
CA VAL A 40 -9.37 -7.25 1.02
C VAL A 40 -9.12 -6.84 -0.43
N ASP A 41 -9.68 -5.72 -0.88
CA ASP A 41 -9.49 -5.21 -2.24
C ASP A 41 -8.03 -4.80 -2.47
N ILE A 42 -7.41 -4.13 -1.50
CA ILE A 42 -5.99 -3.74 -1.57
C ILE A 42 -5.10 -4.99 -1.66
N LEU A 43 -5.39 -6.02 -0.87
CA LEU A 43 -4.65 -7.29 -0.90
C LEU A 43 -4.79 -8.01 -2.25
N ALA A 44 -5.98 -8.01 -2.83
CA ALA A 44 -6.23 -8.61 -4.14
C ALA A 44 -5.48 -7.87 -5.26
N ASP A 45 -5.45 -6.54 -5.22
CA ASP A 45 -4.73 -5.71 -6.18
C ASP A 45 -3.20 -5.89 -6.07
N LEU A 46 -2.67 -5.88 -4.84
CA LEU A 46 -1.26 -6.17 -4.57
C LEU A 46 -0.84 -7.52 -5.18
N ARG A 47 -1.64 -8.57 -4.97
CA ARG A 47 -1.42 -9.90 -5.56
C ARG A 47 -1.39 -9.86 -7.08
N ARG A 48 -2.32 -9.13 -7.71
CA ARG A 48 -2.36 -8.94 -9.17
C ARG A 48 -1.08 -8.29 -9.69
N HIS A 49 -0.46 -7.41 -8.90
CA HIS A 49 0.79 -6.74 -9.23
C HIS A 49 2.06 -7.49 -8.78
N GLY A 50 1.92 -8.74 -8.35
CA GLY A 50 3.05 -9.60 -7.96
C GLY A 50 3.59 -9.34 -6.55
N PHE A 51 2.79 -8.70 -5.70
CA PHE A 51 3.09 -8.56 -4.28
C PHE A 51 2.36 -9.64 -3.48
N ASP A 52 3.08 -10.39 -2.67
CA ASP A 52 2.47 -11.28 -1.69
C ASP A 52 2.41 -10.59 -0.33
N ALA A 53 1.25 -10.69 0.32
CA ALA A 53 1.09 -10.20 1.67
C ALA A 53 1.87 -11.06 2.66
N LEU A 54 2.55 -10.40 3.59
CA LEU A 54 3.24 -11.06 4.71
C LEU A 54 2.24 -11.29 5.85
N PRO A 55 2.59 -12.16 6.83
CA PRO A 55 1.77 -12.32 8.04
C PRO A 55 1.44 -10.98 8.70
N PRO A 56 0.28 -10.88 9.38
CA PRO A 56 -0.15 -9.65 10.04
C PRO A 56 0.94 -9.09 10.96
N HIS A 57 1.18 -7.78 10.83
CA HIS A 57 2.04 -7.06 11.75
C HIS A 57 1.32 -6.88 13.10
N HIS A 58 2.06 -6.66 14.19
CA HIS A 58 1.47 -6.44 15.52
C HIS A 58 0.54 -5.22 15.54
N ASP A 59 0.82 -4.24 14.69
CA ASP A 59 -0.07 -3.13 14.39
C ASP A 59 -0.99 -3.48 13.20
N SER A 60 -2.29 -3.58 13.47
CA SER A 60 -3.32 -3.88 12.48
C SER A 60 -3.44 -2.82 11.37
N ALA A 61 -3.02 -1.58 11.63
CA ALA A 61 -3.00 -0.52 10.64
C ALA A 61 -1.90 -0.72 9.59
N VAL A 62 -0.89 -1.55 9.90
CA VAL A 62 0.21 -1.84 9.00
C VAL A 62 -0.14 -3.03 8.11
N LEU A 63 0.08 -2.85 6.80
CA LEU A 63 0.03 -3.92 5.81
C LEU A 63 1.43 -4.15 5.25
N ALA A 64 2.01 -5.31 5.56
CA ALA A 64 3.31 -5.71 5.04
C ALA A 64 3.13 -6.59 3.80
N ALA A 65 3.88 -6.30 2.73
CA ALA A 65 3.87 -7.07 1.49
C ALA A 65 5.26 -7.10 0.86
N VAL A 66 5.56 -8.15 0.10
CA VAL A 66 6.83 -8.33 -0.62
C VAL A 66 6.56 -8.53 -2.10
N LYS A 67 7.31 -7.84 -2.96
CA LYS A 67 7.25 -8.05 -4.40
C LYS A 67 8.02 -9.31 -4.76
N ARG A 68 7.38 -10.25 -5.45
CA ARG A 68 8.11 -11.35 -6.10
C ARG A 68 9.00 -10.75 -7.19
N GLN A 69 10.30 -10.97 -7.10
CA GLN A 69 11.16 -10.79 -8.27
C GLN A 69 10.72 -11.85 -9.28
N ARG A 70 10.40 -11.42 -10.50
CA ARG A 70 10.35 -12.36 -11.63
C ARG A 70 11.80 -12.79 -11.88
N ASP A 71 12.06 -14.09 -11.78
CA ASP A 71 13.23 -14.72 -12.39
C ASP A 71 13.26 -14.43 -13.90
#